data_AF-A0A0B6XSE1-F1
#
_entry.id   AF-A0A0B6XSE1-F1
#
_cell.length_a   1.000
_cell.length_b   1.000
_cell.length_c   1.000
_cell.angle_alpha   90.00
_cell.angle_beta   90.00
_cell.angle_gamma   90.00
#
_symmetry.space_group_name_H-M   'P 1'
#
loop_
_entity.id
_entity.type
_entity.pdbx_description
1 polymer ?
#
loop_
_entity_poly.entity_id
_entity_poly.type
_entity_poly.pdbx_seq_one_letter_code
_entity_poly.pdbx_strand_id
1 'polypeptide(L)' 'HPLFPGYIIENPDVCKDEDVDILVYLYSTISNVHHRRSIRESWCNSHNFVGINLKVIFIIGRSTSSHVQFRIET' A
#
# COMPACT_ATOMS: atom_id res chain seq x y z
N HIS A 1 -15.90 5.38 -10.60
CA HIS A 1 -16.37 5.03 -11.96
C HIS A 1 -17.57 4.09 -11.81
N PRO A 2 -18.65 4.21 -12.61
CA PRO A 2 -19.87 3.39 -12.46
C PRO A 2 -19.69 1.87 -12.64
N LEU A 3 -18.47 1.41 -12.94
CA LEU A 3 -18.08 -0.01 -13.02
C LEU A 3 -17.07 -0.41 -11.92
N PHE A 4 -16.88 0.42 -10.90
CA PHE A 4 -15.92 0.14 -9.82
C PHE A 4 -16.62 -0.66 -8.71
N PRO A 5 -16.31 -1.96 -8.53
CA PRO A 5 -16.98 -2.81 -7.55
C PRO A 5 -16.54 -2.55 -6.10
N GLY A 6 -15.67 -1.56 -5.86
CA GLY A 6 -15.03 -1.32 -4.57
C GLY A 6 -13.59 -1.82 -4.52
N TYR A 7 -12.90 -1.51 -3.43
CA TYR A 7 -11.58 -2.06 -3.13
C TYR A 7 -11.73 -3.37 -2.36
N ILE A 8 -10.90 -4.36 -2.69
CA ILE A 8 -10.85 -5.63 -1.96
C ILE A 8 -10.06 -5.48 -0.66
N ILE A 9 -9.01 -4.64 -0.68
CA ILE A 9 -8.21 -4.28 0.48
C ILE A 9 -8.18 -2.77 0.54
N GLU A 10 -8.54 -2.23 1.70
CA GLU A 10 -8.57 -0.80 1.96
C GLU A 10 -7.95 -0.49 3.33
N ASN A 11 -7.31 0.67 3.43
CA ASN A 11 -6.76 1.19 4.66
C ASN A 11 -7.38 2.59 4.89
N PRO A 12 -8.68 2.68 5.25
CA PRO A 12 -9.39 3.96 5.32
C PRO A 12 -8.82 4.91 6.37
N ASP A 13 -8.21 4.36 7.42
CA ASP A 13 -7.67 5.15 8.53
C ASP A 13 -6.18 5.53 8.36
N VAL A 14 -5.55 5.23 7.20
CA VAL A 14 -4.10 5.43 7.00
C VAL A 14 -3.63 6.89 7.19
N CYS A 15 -4.52 7.85 6.99
CA CYS A 15 -4.27 9.28 7.15
C CYS A 15 -5.15 9.93 8.24
N LYS A 16 -5.75 9.15 9.16
CA LYS A 16 -6.77 9.66 10.08
C LYS A 16 -6.22 10.29 11.35
N ASP A 17 -5.17 9.70 11.92
CA ASP A 17 -4.74 10.02 13.29
C ASP A 17 -3.77 11.21 13.34
N GLU A 18 -3.13 11.55 12.23
CA GLU A 18 -2.09 12.57 12.14
C GLU A 18 -2.13 13.25 10.76
N ASP A 19 -1.79 14.54 10.72
CA ASP A 19 -1.60 15.25 9.47
C ASP A 19 -0.46 14.60 8.67
N VAL A 20 -0.72 14.35 7.39
CA VAL A 20 0.21 13.70 6.47
C VAL A 20 0.89 14.75 5.61
N ASP A 21 2.19 14.94 5.80
CA ASP A 21 2.99 15.87 5.00
C ASP A 21 3.29 15.31 3.62
N ILE A 22 3.56 14.00 3.54
CA ILE A 22 3.93 13.32 2.29
C ILE A 22 3.20 11.99 2.19
N LEU A 23 2.42 11.84 1.11
CA LEU A 23 1.74 10.60 0.77
C LEU A 23 2.33 9.99 -0.50
N VAL A 24 2.96 8.82 -0.37
CA VAL A 24 3.61 8.13 -1.48
C VAL A 24 2.73 6.98 -1.96
N TYR A 25 2.33 7.03 -3.24
CA TYR A 25 1.59 5.95 -3.90
C TYR A 25 2.50 5.17 -4.84
N LEU A 26 2.55 3.85 -4.68
CA LEU A 26 3.39 2.97 -5.47
C LEU A 26 2.60 1.84 -6.08
N TYR A 27 2.62 1.74 -7.40
CA TYR A 27 2.10 0.58 -8.10
C TYR A 27 3.03 -0.61 -7.91
N SER A 28 2.45 -1.76 -7.57
CA SER A 28 3.19 -3.01 -7.40
C SER A 28 2.35 -4.20 -7.86
N THR A 29 3.01 -5.27 -8.27
CA THR A 29 2.34 -6.55 -8.50
C THR A 29 2.28 -7.32 -7.19
N ILE A 30 1.29 -8.21 -7.05
CA ILE A 30 1.16 -9.05 -5.86
C ILE A 30 2.47 -9.78 -5.50
N SER A 31 3.15 -10.34 -6.51
CA SER A 31 4.38 -11.13 -6.36
C SER A 31 5.56 -10.34 -5.78
N ASN A 32 5.57 -9.00 -5.92
CA ASN A 32 6.71 -8.15 -5.54
C ASN A 32 6.76 -7.83 -4.03
N VAL A 33 6.48 -8.81 -3.17
CA VAL A 33 6.46 -8.65 -1.71
C VAL A 33 7.81 -8.14 -1.19
N HIS A 34 8.91 -8.75 -1.66
CA HIS A 34 10.26 -8.35 -1.24
C HIS A 34 10.61 -6.92 -1.65
N HIS A 35 10.25 -6.50 -2.87
CA HIS A 35 10.49 -5.11 -3.30
C HIS A 35 9.69 -4.11 -2.48
N ARG A 36 8.41 -4.39 -2.18
CA ARG A 36 7.62 -3.52 -1.30
C ARG A 36 8.23 -3.41 0.08
N ARG A 37 8.75 -4.52 0.63
CA ARG A 37 9.46 -4.53 1.91
C ARG A 37 10.72 -3.67 1.88
N SER A 38 11.59 -3.87 0.88
CA SER A 38 12.81 -3.07 0.73
C SER A 38 12.52 -1.58 0.58
N ILE A 39 11.44 -1.20 -0.10
CA ILE A 39 11.02 0.20 -0.19
C ILE A 39 10.63 0.75 1.18
N ARG A 40 9.79 0.03 1.96
CA ARG A 40 9.41 0.43 3.33
C ARG A 40 10.60 0.55 4.27
N GLU A 41 11.62 -0.30 4.10
CA GLU A 41 12.81 -0.31 4.94
C GLU A 41 13.90 0.68 4.47
N SER A 42 13.74 1.28 3.28
CA SER A 42 14.68 2.26 2.72
C SER A 42 14.05 3.66 2.66
N TRP A 43 13.92 4.24 1.49
CA TRP A 43 13.54 5.65 1.30
C TRP A 43 12.09 5.97 1.70
N CYS A 44 11.20 4.98 1.80
CA CYS A 44 9.84 5.13 2.35
C CYS A 44 9.73 4.76 3.84
N ASN A 45 10.84 4.67 4.57
CA ASN A 45 10.77 4.45 6.01
C ASN A 45 10.31 5.74 6.69
N SER A 46 9.18 5.68 7.39
CA SER A 46 8.60 6.82 8.12
C SER A 46 9.52 7.38 9.20
N HIS A 47 10.50 6.60 9.68
CA HIS A 47 11.46 7.03 10.69
C HIS A 47 12.68 7.77 10.13
N ASN A 48 12.83 7.83 8.79
CA ASN A 48 13.97 8.53 8.19
C ASN A 48 13.86 10.05 8.30
N PHE A 49 12.67 10.58 8.56
CA PHE A 49 12.42 12.01 8.60
C PHE A 49 11.95 12.41 10.00
N VAL A 50 12.64 13.36 10.61
CA VAL A 50 12.23 13.94 11.89
C VAL A 50 11.26 15.07 11.61
N GLY A 51 10.05 15.00 12.17
CA GLY A 51 9.03 16.05 12.04
C GLY A 51 8.32 16.09 10.69
N ILE A 52 8.44 15.04 9.86
CA ILE A 52 7.66 14.88 8.62
C ILE A 52 6.90 13.56 8.73
N ASN A 53 5.59 13.61 8.60
CA ASN A 53 4.74 12.44 8.57
C ASN A 53 4.62 11.90 7.14
N LEU A 54 5.41 10.86 6.86
CA LEU A 54 5.36 10.15 5.59
C LEU A 54 4.48 8.90 5.72
N LYS A 55 3.49 8.78 4.83
CA LYS A 55 2.70 7.56 4.64
C LYS A 55 2.97 6.97 3.25
N VAL A 56 3.03 5.64 3.18
CA VAL A 56 3.24 4.90 1.93
C VAL A 56 2.10 3.92 1.68
N ILE A 57 1.50 4.00 0.49
CA ILE A 57 0.41 3.13 0.05
C ILE A 57 0.86 2.38 -1.20
N PHE A 58 0.70 1.05 -1.18
CA PHE A 58 0.93 0.21 -2.35
C PHE A 58 -0.39 -0.11 -3.04
N ILE A 59 -0.51 0.33 -4.29
CA ILE A 59 -1.66 0.00 -5.14
C ILE A 59 -1.35 -1.31 -5.87
N ILE A 60 -2.12 -2.35 -5.56
CA ILE A 60 -1.97 -3.68 -6.14
C ILE A 60 -3.25 -4.09 -6.88
N GLY A 61 -3.08 -4.69 -8.05
CA GLY A 61 -4.18 -5.32 -8.79
C GLY A 61 -4.48 -6.73 -8.29
N ARG A 62 -5.49 -7.38 -8.87
CA ARG A 62 -5.82 -8.79 -8.57
C ARG A 62 -4.79 -9.73 -9.19
N SER A 63 -4.60 -10.87 -8.55
CA SER A 63 -3.82 -11.97 -9.11
C SER A 63 -4.65 -12.68 -10.17
N THR A 64 -4.01 -13.11 -11.25
CA THR A 64 -4.61 -14.03 -12.22
C THR A 64 -4.72 -15.45 -11.67
N SER A 65 -3.99 -15.78 -10.60
CA SER A 65 -4.06 -17.06 -9.90
C SER A 65 -5.08 -16.99 -8.76
N SER A 66 -6.13 -17.81 -8.85
CA SER A 66 -7.20 -17.89 -7.84
C SER A 66 -6.68 -18.28 -6.45
N HIS A 67 -5.73 -19.22 -6.38
CA HIS A 67 -5.11 -19.63 -5.12
C HIS A 67 -4.31 -18.48 -4.47
N VAL A 68 -3.55 -17.71 -5.27
CA VAL A 68 -2.82 -16.55 -4.76
C VAL A 68 -3.77 -15.44 -4.35
N GLN A 69 -4.84 -15.21 -5.11
CA GLN A 69 -5.86 -14.21 -4.77
C GLN A 69 -6.57 -14.55 -3.45
N PHE A 70 -6.94 -15.82 -3.24
CA PHE A 70 -7.58 -16.27 -2.00
C PHE A 70 -6.72 -15.96 -0.77
N ARG A 71 -5.42 -16.27 -0.82
CA ARG A 71 -4.46 -15.98 0.27
C ARG A 71 -4.28 -14.50 0.59
N ILE A 72 -4.74 -13.59 -0.26
CA ILE A 72 -4.64 -12.14 -0.08
C ILE A 72 -5.95 -11.60 0.52
N GLU A 73 -7.06 -12.27 0.25
CA GLU A 73 -8.41 -11.90 0.70
C GLU A 73 -8.75 -12.48 2.07
N THR A 74 -8.12 -13.59 2.48
CA THR A 74 -8.25 -14.23 3.81
C THR A 74 -7.08 -13.94 4.73
#